data_AF-A0A965ZWT1-F1
#
_entry.id   AF-A0A965ZWT1-F1
#
_cell.length_a   1.000
_cell.length_b   1.000
_cell.length_c   1.000
_cell.angle_alpha   90.00
_cell.angle_beta   90.00
_cell.angle_gamma   90.00
#
_symmetry.space_group_name_H-M   'P 1'
#
loop_
_entity.id
_entity.type
_entity.pdbx_description
1 polymer ?
#
loop_
_entity_poly.entity_id
_entity_poly.type
_entity_poly.pdbx_seq_one_letter_code
_entity_poly.pdbx_strand_id
1 'polypeptide(L)'
;MRKRSYESVVLLHAEEAEQAIAIMREQGKSASLDYLMACYEPDESTLVDHRMPPWNAGDSLFENDEFVLYYNLSSPYIGLVRKLSSFSAA
;
A
#
# COMPACT_ATOMS: atom_id res chain seq x y z
N MET A 1 -21.65 -7.28 8.75
CA MET A 1 -20.44 -6.49 8.47
C MET A 1 -19.74 -7.09 7.26
N ARG A 2 -19.59 -6.35 6.17
CA ARG A 2 -18.74 -6.77 5.06
C ARG A 2 -17.30 -6.80 5.53
N LYS A 3 -16.63 -7.94 5.36
CA LYS A 3 -15.21 -8.04 5.69
C LYS A 3 -14.44 -7.35 4.57
N ARG A 4 -13.78 -6.23 4.91
CA ARG A 4 -12.84 -5.58 4.00
C ARG A 4 -11.67 -6.52 3.84
N SER A 5 -11.46 -7.01 2.63
CA SER A 5 -10.28 -7.80 2.30
C SER A 5 -9.28 -6.92 1.56
N TYR A 6 -8.01 -7.12 1.87
CA TYR A 6 -6.90 -6.44 1.23
C TYR A 6 -5.95 -7.48 0.70
N GLU A 7 -5.37 -7.20 -0.45
CA GLU A 7 -4.33 -8.00 -1.06
C GLU A 7 -3.02 -7.22 -0.90
N SER A 8 -2.06 -7.79 -0.17
CA SER A 8 -0.74 -7.17 -0.05
C SER A 8 -0.03 -7.25 -1.39
N VAL A 9 0.37 -6.09 -1.89
CA VAL A 9 0.98 -5.94 -3.21
C VAL A 9 2.49 -5.73 -3.05
N VAL A 10 2.88 -4.75 -2.24
CA VAL A 10 4.28 -4.41 -1.99
C VAL A 10 4.45 -4.04 -0.52
N LEU A 11 5.56 -4.46 0.09
CA LEU A 11 6.00 -3.97 1.39
C LEU A 11 7.53 -3.81 1.38
N LEU A 12 8.00 -2.58 1.46
CA LEU A 12 9.43 -2.24 1.43
C LEU A 12 9.85 -1.69 2.78
N HIS A 13 11.03 -2.11 3.24
CA HIS A 13 11.62 -1.68 4.51
C HIS A 13 12.97 -1.01 4.29
N ALA A 14 13.31 -0.05 5.15
CA ALA A 14 14.64 0.56 5.20
C ALA A 14 15.11 1.05 3.81
N GLU A 15 16.26 0.56 3.33
CA GLU A 15 16.89 0.96 2.06
C GLU A 15 15.95 0.76 0.85
N GLU A 16 15.16 -0.31 0.84
CA GLU A 16 14.22 -0.60 -0.25
C GLU A 16 13.09 0.43 -0.32
N ALA A 17 12.73 1.03 0.82
CA ALA A 17 11.69 2.05 0.91
C ALA A 17 12.19 3.45 0.53
N GLU A 18 13.51 3.69 0.49
CA GLU A 18 14.09 5.02 0.34
C GLU A 18 13.62 5.72 -0.94
N GLN A 19 13.63 5.00 -2.07
CA GLN A 19 13.23 5.58 -3.35
C GLN A 19 11.76 6.03 -3.35
N ALA A 20 10.86 5.17 -2.86
CA ALA A 20 9.43 5.47 -2.81
C ALA A 20 9.14 6.61 -1.81
N ILE A 21 9.86 6.67 -0.70
CA ILE A 21 9.77 7.75 0.30
C ILE A 21 10.35 9.06 -0.26
N ALA A 22 11.45 9.02 -1.02
CA ALA A 22 12.03 10.20 -1.66
C ALA A 22 11.04 10.82 -2.66
N ILE A 23 10.47 10.00 -3.55
CA ILE A 23 9.40 10.42 -4.47
C ILE A 23 8.23 11.02 -3.70
N MET A 24 7.81 10.41 -2.59
CA MET A 24 6.73 10.95 -1.75
C MET A 24 7.05 12.35 -1.20
N ARG A 25 8.29 12.56 -0.73
CA ARG A 25 8.71 13.84 -0.14
C ARG A 25 8.85 14.95 -1.18
N GLU A 26 9.37 14.61 -2.36
CA GLU A 26 9.67 15.58 -3.42
C GLU A 26 8.46 15.89 -4.30
N GLN A 27 7.66 14.87 -4.62
CA GLN A 27 6.60 14.93 -5.64
C GLN A 27 5.21 14.65 -5.07
N GLY A 28 5.13 14.21 -3.81
CA GLY A 28 3.88 13.97 -3.10
C GLY A 28 3.42 12.50 -3.12
N LYS A 29 2.40 12.22 -2.30
CA LYS A 29 1.90 10.86 -2.05
C LYS A 29 1.35 10.17 -3.30
N SER A 30 0.73 10.93 -4.21
CA SER A 30 0.22 10.38 -5.47
C SER A 30 1.33 9.82 -6.35
N ALA A 31 2.44 10.56 -6.52
CA ALA A 31 3.57 10.09 -7.32
C ALA A 31 4.22 8.84 -6.70
N SER A 32 4.28 8.75 -5.38
CA SER A 32 4.78 7.56 -4.66
C SER A 32 3.87 6.35 -4.86
N LEU A 33 2.55 6.57 -4.84
CA LEU A 33 1.56 5.53 -5.15
C LEU A 33 1.73 5.02 -6.58
N ASP A 34 1.81 5.93 -7.57
CA ASP A 34 1.99 5.59 -8.99
C ASP A 34 3.29 4.81 -9.22
N TYR A 35 4.38 5.21 -8.55
CA TYR A 35 5.65 4.49 -8.58
C TYR A 35 5.52 3.05 -8.10
N LEU A 36 4.91 2.82 -6.93
CA LEU A 36 4.75 1.46 -6.38
C LEU A 36 3.76 0.61 -7.19
N MET A 37 2.72 1.23 -7.76
CA MET A 37 1.81 0.55 -8.70
C MET A 37 2.53 0.13 -9.97
N ALA A 38 3.48 0.92 -10.49
CA ALA A 38 4.27 0.54 -11.66
C ALA A 38 5.25 -0.60 -11.38
N CYS A 39 5.67 -0.78 -10.13
CA CYS A 39 6.49 -1.92 -9.69
C CYS A 39 5.67 -3.20 -9.43
N TYR A 40 4.33 -3.13 -9.47
CA TYR A 40 3.47 -4.27 -9.23
C TYR A 40 3.22 -5.06 -10.52
N GLU A 41 3.66 -6.31 -10.53
CA GLU A 41 3.29 -7.30 -11.54
C GLU A 41 2.29 -8.30 -10.92
N PRO A 42 0.99 -8.26 -11.32
CA PRO A 42 -0.06 -9.07 -10.72
C PRO A 42 0.23 -10.57 -10.73
N ASP A 43 0.90 -11.05 -11.78
CA ASP A 43 1.13 -12.48 -12.02
C ASP A 43 2.40 -13.03 -11.34
N GLU A 44 3.27 -12.17 -10.81
CA GLU A 44 4.52 -12.57 -10.12
C GLU A 44 4.50 -12.28 -8.61
N SER A 45 3.56 -11.46 -8.15
CA SER A 45 3.50 -11.06 -6.74
C SER A 45 3.06 -12.21 -5.81
N THR A 46 3.70 -12.30 -4.64
CA THR A 46 3.28 -13.23 -3.57
C THR A 46 2.07 -12.64 -2.87
N LEU A 47 0.90 -12.84 -3.46
CA LEU A 47 -0.36 -12.28 -2.99
C LEU A 47 -0.70 -12.83 -1.59
N VAL A 48 -0.83 -11.94 -0.61
CA VAL A 48 -1.32 -12.29 0.73
C VAL A 48 -2.68 -11.62 0.95
N ASP A 49 -3.70 -12.45 1.08
CA ASP A 49 -5.06 -12.03 1.43
C ASP A 49 -5.18 -11.72 2.92
N HIS A 50 -5.36 -10.44 3.24
CA HIS A 50 -5.62 -9.97 4.59
C HIS A 50 -7.12 -9.72 4.80
N ARG A 51 -7.70 -10.38 5.81
CA ARG A 51 -9.10 -10.14 6.24
C ARG A 51 -9.30 -8.85 7.03
N MET A 52 -8.21 -8.17 7.37
CA MET A 52 -8.14 -6.92 8.11
C MET A 52 -7.06 -6.05 7.45
N PRO A 53 -7.10 -4.72 7.65
CA PRO A 53 -6.02 -3.86 7.20
C PRO A 53 -4.66 -4.33 7.72
N PRO A 54 -3.63 -4.48 6.87
CA PRO A 54 -2.31 -4.97 7.28
C PRO A 54 -1.40 -3.87 7.85
N TRP A 55 -1.86 -2.62 7.90
CA TRP A 55 -1.10 -1.49 8.46
C TRP A 55 -1.33 -1.33 9.97
N ASN A 56 -0.37 -0.67 10.63
CA ASN A 56 -0.43 -0.38 12.05
C ASN A 56 -1.28 0.87 12.31
N ALA A 57 -1.80 1.01 13.54
CA ALA A 57 -2.61 2.17 13.93
C ALA A 57 -1.86 3.51 13.87
N GLY A 58 -0.52 3.49 13.92
CA GLY A 58 0.32 4.69 13.82
C GLY A 58 0.72 5.07 12.39
N ASP A 59 0.28 4.30 11.39
CA ASP A 59 0.71 4.51 10.02
C ASP A 59 -0.06 5.64 9.37
N SER A 60 0.65 6.36 8.50
CA SER A 60 0.02 7.33 7.62
C SER A 60 -0.53 6.61 6.40
N LEU A 61 -1.73 7.01 5.98
CA LEU A 61 -2.43 6.41 4.85
C LEU A 61 -2.63 7.42 3.72
N PHE A 62 -2.62 6.91 2.50
CA PHE A 62 -3.06 7.61 1.30
C PHE A 62 -3.71 6.58 0.37
N GLU A 63 -4.86 6.89 -0.21
CA GLU A 63 -5.62 5.90 -0.99
C GLU A 63 -6.27 6.51 -2.22
N ASN A 64 -6.48 5.67 -3.24
CA ASN A 64 -7.40 5.92 -4.35
C ASN A 64 -8.53 4.88 -4.31
N ASP A 65 -9.31 4.72 -5.38
CA ASP A 65 -10.43 3.79 -5.41
C ASP A 65 -10.02 2.31 -5.27
N GLU A 66 -8.81 1.96 -5.71
CA GLU A 66 -8.35 0.57 -5.83
C GLU A 66 -7.25 0.20 -4.83
N PHE A 67 -6.43 1.16 -4.40
CA PHE A 67 -5.23 0.90 -3.61
C PHE A 67 -5.16 1.76 -2.35
N VAL A 68 -4.47 1.23 -1.34
CA VAL A 68 -4.07 1.95 -0.13
C VAL A 68 -2.54 1.88 0.00
N LEU A 69 -1.93 3.05 0.02
CA LEU A 69 -0.56 3.28 0.43
C LEU A 69 -0.53 3.51 1.94
N TYR A 70 0.29 2.74 2.65
CA TYR A 70 0.51 2.92 4.08
C TYR A 70 2.00 3.03 4.37
N TYR A 71 2.39 3.93 5.27
CA TYR A 71 3.79 4.21 5.51
C TYR A 71 4.06 4.76 6.91
N ASN A 72 5.30 4.56 7.36
CA ASN A 72 5.82 5.14 8.58
C ASN A 72 7.16 5.79 8.27
N LEU A 73 7.29 7.10 8.51
CA LEU A 73 8.53 7.83 8.23
C LEU A 73 9.52 7.81 9.41
N SER A 74 9.05 7.48 10.61
CA SER A 74 9.88 7.40 11.83
C SER A 74 10.62 6.06 11.92
N SER A 75 9.98 4.98 11.47
CA SER A 75 10.60 3.69 11.19
C SER A 75 10.34 3.40 9.72
N PRO A 76 11.27 3.78 8.81
CA PRO A 76 11.02 3.89 7.39
C PRO A 76 10.56 2.56 6.78
N TYR A 77 9.28 2.51 6.44
CA TYR A 77 8.70 1.51 5.55
C TYR A 77 7.53 2.11 4.79
N ILE A 78 7.22 1.49 3.66
CA ILE A 78 6.09 1.84 2.81
C ILE A 78 5.53 0.57 2.19
N GLY A 79 4.21 0.44 2.24
CA GLY A 79 3.52 -0.68 1.66
C GLY A 79 2.33 -0.24 0.82
N LEU A 80 1.99 -1.08 -0.14
CA LEU A 80 0.87 -0.93 -1.04
C LEU A 80 -0.03 -2.15 -0.90
N VAL A 81 -1.32 -1.93 -0.71
CA VAL A 81 -2.32 -2.98 -0.79
C VAL A 81 -3.42 -2.63 -1.77
N ARG A 82 -3.99 -3.65 -2.40
CA ARG A 82 -5.19 -3.54 -3.23
C ARG A 82 -6.44 -3.80 -2.39
N LYS A 83 -7.49 -3.00 -2.60
CA LYS A 83 -8.81 -3.17 -2.01
C LYS A 83 -9.57 -4.24 -2.80
N LEU A 84 -9.95 -5.34 -2.17
CA LEU A 84 -10.69 -6.41 -2.83
C LEU A 84 -12.20 -6.17 -2.78
N SER A 85 -12.92 -6.64 -3.81
CA SER A 85 -14.34 -6.37 -4.07
C SER A 85 -15.35 -6.87 -3.01
N SER A 86 -14.91 -7.49 -1.91
CA SER A 86 -15.73 -7.65 -0.69
C SER A 86 -16.09 -6.31 -0.02
N PHE A 87 -15.64 -5.18 -0.56
CA PHE A 87 -16.21 -3.83 -0.34
C PHE A 87 -17.63 -3.63 -0.94
N SER A 88 -18.14 -4.55 -1.77
CA SER A 88 -19.35 -4.33 -2.58
C SER A 88 -20.65 -4.27 -1.78
N ALA A 89 -21.16 -3.05 -1.57
CA ALA A 89 -22.41 -2.64 -0.92
C ALA A 89 -23.70 -3.36 -1.40
N ALA A 90 -24.65 -3.44 -0.47
CA ALA A 90 -26.03 -3.93 -0.48
C ALA A 90 -26.56 -3.55 0.90
#